data_AF-A0A2D4GEZ1-F1
#
_entry.id   AF-A0A2D4GEZ1-F1
#
_cell.length_a   1.000
_cell.length_b   1.000
_cell.length_c   1.000
_cell.angle_alpha   90.00
_cell.angle_beta   90.00
_cell.angle_gamma   90.00
#
_symmetry.space_group_name_H-M   'P 1'
#
loop_
_entity.id
_entity.type
_entity.pdbx_description
1 polymer ?
#
loop_
_entity_poly.entity_id
_entity_poly.type
_entity_poly.pdbx_seq_one_letter_code
_entity_poly.pdbx_strand_id
1 'polypeptide(L)'
;DVFLELLRCMQGMDPITRQVGQHIEMEPEWEAAFTLQMKLTHVISMMQDWCALDEKVLIEAYKKCLTVLMQCHSGFTDGEQPIELSMCGHSVETIRYCVSQEKVSIHLPVSRLLAGLHALLSKTEVAYKFPEQLPMSELSPHMLIEHPLRCLVLCAQVHAGMWRRNGFSLVNQIYYYHNVKCRREMFDKDIVMLQTGVSM
;
A
#
# COMPACT_ATOMS: atom_id res chain seq x y z
N ASP A 1 -6.56 17.49 5.39
CA ASP A 1 -5.98 17.78 4.06
C ASP A 1 -4.45 17.76 4.12
N VAL A 2 -3.77 18.67 4.84
CA VAL A 2 -2.29 18.67 4.99
C VAL A 2 -1.69 17.31 5.37
N PHE A 3 -2.29 16.60 6.33
CA PHE A 3 -1.80 15.29 6.74
C PHE A 3 -1.86 14.25 5.59
N LEU A 4 -2.95 14.22 4.83
CA LEU A 4 -3.08 13.32 3.68
C LEU A 4 -2.14 13.71 2.54
N GLU A 5 -1.86 15.00 2.35
CA GLU A 5 -0.86 15.47 1.38
C GLU A 5 0.55 15.00 1.73
N LEU A 6 0.92 15.02 3.02
CA LEU A 6 2.17 14.46 3.49
C LEU A 6 2.26 12.95 3.19
N LEU A 7 1.21 12.18 3.53
CA LEU A 7 1.18 10.75 3.23
C LEU A 7 1.23 10.49 1.73
N ARG A 8 0.57 11.33 0.92
CA ARG A 8 0.62 11.27 -0.54
C ARG A 8 2.04 11.42 -1.06
N CYS A 9 2.84 12.34 -0.51
CA CYS A 9 4.25 12.51 -0.91
C CYS A 9 5.11 11.28 -0.57
N MET A 10 4.70 10.50 0.43
CA MET A 10 5.40 9.28 0.83
C MET A 10 4.89 8.03 0.11
N GLN A 11 3.73 8.10 -0.58
CA GLN A 11 3.15 6.96 -1.29
C GLN A 11 4.04 6.59 -2.48
N GLY A 12 4.71 5.44 -2.38
CA GLY A 12 5.63 4.95 -3.40
C GLY A 12 7.02 5.58 -3.34
N MET A 13 7.39 6.27 -2.25
CA MET A 13 8.72 6.89 -2.12
C MET A 13 9.85 5.86 -2.04
N ASP A 14 11.07 6.27 -2.39
CA ASP A 14 12.26 5.42 -2.44
C ASP A 14 12.08 4.10 -3.20
N PRO A 15 11.59 4.15 -4.45
CA PRO A 15 11.42 2.96 -5.25
C PRO A 15 12.77 2.31 -5.59
N ILE A 16 12.81 0.98 -5.54
CA ILE A 16 13.97 0.17 -5.92
C ILE A 16 13.69 -0.66 -7.16
N THR A 17 14.73 -0.93 -7.95
CA THR A 17 14.69 -1.85 -9.09
C THR A 17 15.71 -2.96 -8.89
N ARG A 18 15.36 -4.17 -9.35
CA ARG A 18 16.22 -5.35 -9.19
C ARG A 18 17.53 -5.19 -9.96
N GLN A 19 18.64 -5.47 -9.30
CA GLN A 19 19.96 -5.47 -9.95
C GLN A 19 20.22 -6.83 -10.62
N VAL A 20 20.43 -6.79 -11.94
CA VAL A 20 20.74 -7.95 -12.78
C VAL A 20 22.13 -7.74 -13.37
N GLY A 21 23.13 -8.49 -12.89
CA GLY A 21 24.52 -8.35 -13.32
C GLY A 21 25.49 -8.30 -12.15
N GLN A 22 26.19 -7.18 -11.98
CA GLN A 22 27.07 -6.96 -10.84
C GLN A 22 26.28 -6.59 -9.58
N HIS A 23 26.90 -6.81 -8.42
CA HIS A 23 26.37 -6.33 -7.16
C HIS A 23 26.43 -4.79 -7.14
N ILE A 24 25.48 -4.15 -6.47
CA ILE A 24 25.47 -2.70 -6.34
C ILE A 24 26.73 -2.23 -5.58
N GLU A 25 27.46 -1.27 -6.12
CA GLU A 25 28.69 -0.79 -5.48
C GLU A 25 28.41 0.22 -4.35
N MET A 26 27.34 1.02 -4.48
CA MET A 26 26.90 1.97 -3.47
C MET A 26 25.43 1.73 -3.11
N GLU A 27 25.20 1.34 -1.87
CA GLU A 27 23.84 1.07 -1.38
C GLU A 27 23.08 2.39 -1.14
N PRO A 28 21.79 2.46 -1.52
CA PRO A 28 20.97 3.62 -1.19
C PRO A 28 20.74 3.71 0.32
N GLU A 29 20.73 4.93 0.82
CA GLU A 29 20.28 5.26 2.17
C GLU A 29 18.80 4.87 2.32
N TRP A 30 18.43 4.27 3.47
CA TRP A 30 17.08 3.71 3.69
C TRP A 30 16.49 4.08 5.07
N GLU A 31 17.31 4.57 5.99
CA GLU A 31 16.93 4.88 7.37
C GLU A 31 16.08 6.15 7.46
N ALA A 32 16.31 7.16 6.60
CA ALA A 32 15.53 8.40 6.63
C ALA A 32 14.04 8.15 6.37
N ALA A 33 13.72 7.35 5.35
CA ALA A 33 12.37 6.94 5.01
C ALA A 33 11.67 6.21 6.16
N PHE A 34 12.35 5.23 6.76
CA PHE A 34 11.83 4.52 7.94
C PHE A 34 11.70 5.44 9.15
N THR A 35 12.64 6.36 9.35
CA THR A 35 12.57 7.34 10.45
C THR A 35 11.32 8.20 10.30
N LEU A 36 11.07 8.73 9.10
CA LEU A 36 9.85 9.50 8.81
C LEU A 36 8.59 8.66 9.08
N GLN A 37 8.54 7.42 8.59
CA GLN A 37 7.40 6.54 8.80
C GLN A 37 7.17 6.19 10.28
N MET A 38 8.23 5.92 11.03
CA MET A 38 8.15 5.65 12.47
C MET A 38 7.63 6.86 13.25
N LYS A 39 8.05 8.08 12.88
CA LYS A 39 7.52 9.31 13.49
C LYS A 39 6.03 9.52 13.19
N LEU A 40 5.58 9.17 11.99
CA LEU A 40 4.19 9.30 11.59
C LEU A 40 3.27 8.21 12.13
N THR A 41 3.81 7.06 12.51
CA THR A 41 3.03 5.93 13.07
C THR A 41 2.13 6.36 14.22
N HIS A 42 2.63 7.20 15.14
CA HIS A 42 1.82 7.69 16.26
C HIS A 42 0.68 8.61 15.79
N VAL A 43 0.95 9.49 14.82
CA VAL A 43 -0.05 10.40 14.25
C VAL A 43 -1.13 9.62 13.50
N ILE A 44 -0.73 8.59 12.72
CA ILE A 44 -1.66 7.68 12.03
C ILE A 44 -2.60 7.00 13.04
N SER A 45 -2.04 6.48 14.15
CA SER A 45 -2.86 5.86 15.21
C SER A 45 -3.86 6.85 15.81
N MET A 46 -3.40 8.05 16.19
CA MET A 46 -4.30 9.07 16.75
C MET A 46 -5.41 9.49 15.78
N MET A 47 -5.09 9.57 14.48
CA MET A 47 -6.09 9.85 13.44
C MET A 47 -7.13 8.73 13.34
N GLN A 48 -6.69 7.46 13.37
CA GLN A 48 -7.59 6.31 13.37
C GLN A 48 -8.47 6.27 14.63
N ASP A 49 -7.90 6.54 15.81
CA ASP A 49 -8.63 6.60 17.07
C ASP A 49 -9.67 7.73 17.06
N TRP A 50 -9.33 8.90 16.51
CA TRP A 50 -10.28 10.00 16.35
C TRP A 50 -11.42 9.62 15.41
N CYS A 51 -11.13 9.04 14.25
CA CYS A 51 -12.16 8.54 13.34
C CYS A 51 -13.06 7.49 14.01
N ALA A 52 -12.52 6.62 14.86
CA ALA A 52 -13.31 5.60 15.55
C ALA A 52 -14.36 6.17 16.53
N LEU A 53 -14.20 7.42 16.99
CA LEU A 53 -15.09 8.07 17.95
C LEU A 53 -16.25 8.84 17.32
N ASP A 54 -16.19 9.15 16.02
CA ASP A 54 -17.22 9.91 15.31
C ASP A 54 -17.45 9.34 13.91
N GLU A 55 -18.65 8.79 13.69
CA GLU A 55 -19.06 8.15 12.45
C GLU A 55 -18.95 9.09 11.24
N LYS A 56 -19.26 10.39 11.40
CA LYS A 56 -19.16 11.38 10.31
C LYS A 56 -17.70 11.64 9.97
N VAL A 57 -16.84 11.78 10.98
CA VAL A 57 -15.40 11.95 10.78
C VAL A 57 -14.81 10.72 10.08
N LEU A 58 -15.21 9.51 10.46
CA LEU A 58 -14.78 8.28 9.80
C LEU A 58 -15.17 8.23 8.32
N ILE A 59 -16.44 8.52 8.00
CA ILE A 59 -16.94 8.54 6.61
C ILE A 59 -16.14 9.54 5.78
N GLU A 60 -15.96 10.77 6.28
CA GLU A 60 -15.25 11.82 5.54
C GLU A 60 -13.75 11.53 5.41
N ALA A 61 -13.11 10.99 6.45
CA ALA A 61 -11.72 10.55 6.38
C ALA A 61 -11.54 9.42 5.36
N TYR A 62 -12.47 8.45 5.33
CA TYR A 62 -12.46 7.35 4.38
C TYR A 62 -12.56 7.84 2.94
N LYS A 63 -13.56 8.70 2.63
CA LYS A 63 -13.73 9.32 1.31
C LYS A 63 -12.47 10.06 0.87
N LYS A 64 -11.96 10.97 1.70
CA LYS A 64 -10.76 11.75 1.39
C LYS A 64 -9.54 10.86 1.16
N CYS A 65 -9.35 9.83 1.99
CA CYS A 65 -8.23 8.91 1.84
C CYS A 65 -8.35 8.08 0.55
N LEU A 66 -9.55 7.63 0.18
CA LEU A 66 -9.81 6.95 -1.08
C LEU A 66 -9.51 7.86 -2.27
N THR A 67 -9.99 9.11 -2.27
CA THR A 67 -9.71 10.07 -3.33
C THR A 67 -8.20 10.29 -3.50
N VAL A 68 -7.46 10.45 -2.40
CA VAL A 68 -6.00 10.61 -2.46
C VAL A 68 -5.32 9.34 -2.97
N LEU A 69 -5.82 8.15 -2.60
CA LEU A 69 -5.29 6.89 -3.11
C LEU A 69 -5.51 6.77 -4.62
N MET A 70 -6.69 7.11 -5.13
CA MET A 70 -6.99 7.11 -6.57
C MET A 70 -6.07 8.06 -7.34
N GLN A 71 -5.78 9.24 -6.78
CA GLN A 71 -4.81 10.19 -7.35
C GLN A 71 -3.37 9.65 -7.36
N CYS A 72 -3.00 8.81 -6.38
CA CYS A 72 -1.71 8.11 -6.42
C CYS A 72 -1.68 7.04 -7.53
N HIS A 73 -2.84 6.51 -7.90
CA HIS A 73 -2.95 5.46 -8.91
C HIS A 73 -3.07 5.96 -10.35
N SER A 74 -3.42 7.22 -10.57
CA SER A 74 -3.47 7.79 -11.92
C SER A 74 -2.11 7.82 -12.65
N GLY A 75 -1.01 7.50 -11.97
CA GLY A 75 0.32 7.31 -12.56
C GLY A 75 0.73 5.86 -12.84
N PHE A 76 -0.10 4.84 -12.53
CA PHE A 76 0.27 3.42 -12.78
C PHE A 76 0.34 3.07 -14.25
N THR A 77 -0.50 3.72 -15.05
CA THR A 77 -0.45 3.63 -16.49
C THR A 77 0.47 4.75 -16.96
N ASP A 78 1.77 4.52 -17.03
CA ASP A 78 2.69 5.32 -17.88
C ASP A 78 2.31 5.11 -19.37
N GLY A 79 1.03 5.26 -19.72
CA GLY A 79 0.44 4.94 -21.01
C GLY A 79 0.19 3.46 -21.30
N GLU A 80 0.57 2.52 -20.42
CA GLU A 80 0.34 1.08 -20.67
C GLU A 80 -1.13 0.70 -20.49
N GLN A 81 -1.71 0.08 -21.52
CA GLN A 81 -3.10 -0.40 -21.52
C GLN A 81 -3.25 -1.61 -20.57
N PRO A 82 -4.38 -1.74 -19.85
CA PRO A 82 -4.71 -2.96 -19.11
C PRO A 82 -4.56 -4.18 -20.03
N ILE A 83 -4.01 -5.27 -19.48
CA ILE A 83 -3.95 -6.54 -20.20
C ILE A 83 -5.16 -7.40 -19.81
N GLU A 84 -5.72 -8.13 -20.77
CA GLU A 84 -6.72 -9.14 -20.51
C GLU A 84 -6.02 -10.48 -20.24
N LEU A 85 -6.19 -11.02 -19.03
CA LEU A 85 -5.77 -12.37 -18.69
C LEU A 85 -6.97 -13.30 -18.78
N SER A 86 -6.87 -14.35 -19.60
CA SER A 86 -7.89 -15.39 -19.70
C SER A 86 -7.39 -16.70 -19.09
N MET A 87 -8.16 -17.27 -18.15
CA MET A 87 -7.87 -18.55 -17.52
C MET A 87 -9.17 -19.29 -17.19
N CYS A 88 -9.23 -20.59 -17.53
CA CYS A 88 -10.41 -21.44 -17.29
C CYS A 88 -11.74 -20.85 -17.82
N GLY A 89 -11.71 -20.09 -18.92
CA GLY A 89 -12.90 -19.46 -19.50
C GLY A 89 -13.34 -18.16 -18.82
N HIS A 90 -12.57 -17.67 -17.84
CA HIS A 90 -12.76 -16.36 -17.24
C HIS A 90 -11.71 -15.38 -17.78
N SER A 91 -12.13 -14.15 -18.06
CA SER A 91 -11.24 -13.06 -18.45
C SER A 91 -11.28 -11.94 -17.40
N VAL A 92 -10.12 -11.40 -17.06
CA VAL A 92 -9.98 -10.25 -16.16
C VAL A 92 -9.00 -9.26 -16.76
N GLU A 93 -9.39 -7.99 -16.78
CA GLU A 93 -8.47 -6.88 -17.03
C GLU A 93 -7.58 -6.67 -15.81
N THR A 94 -6.26 -6.65 -16.02
CA THR A 94 -5.29 -6.44 -14.95
C THR A 94 -4.16 -5.54 -15.41
N ILE A 95 -3.45 -4.99 -14.44
CA ILE A 95 -2.20 -4.28 -14.67
C ILE A 95 -1.09 -5.32 -14.84
N ARG A 96 -0.29 -5.22 -15.91
CA ARG A 96 0.91 -6.03 -16.06
C ARG A 96 2.03 -5.38 -15.26
N TYR A 97 2.28 -5.86 -14.05
CA TYR A 97 3.40 -5.36 -13.25
C TYR A 97 4.37 -6.47 -12.86
N CYS A 98 5.57 -6.44 -13.44
CA CYS A 98 6.65 -7.36 -13.17
C CYS A 98 7.56 -6.78 -12.08
N VAL A 99 7.26 -7.11 -10.81
CA VAL A 99 8.08 -6.71 -9.64
C VAL A 99 9.57 -6.98 -9.82
N SER A 100 9.94 -8.05 -10.53
CA SER A 100 11.35 -8.41 -10.77
C SER A 100 12.09 -7.53 -11.78
N GLN A 101 11.38 -6.65 -12.49
CA GLN A 101 11.91 -5.79 -13.55
C GLN A 101 11.59 -4.31 -13.31
N GLU A 102 10.48 -4.02 -12.64
CA GLU A 102 9.99 -2.66 -12.44
C GLU A 102 10.33 -2.10 -11.05
N LYS A 103 10.00 -0.82 -10.84
CA LYS A 103 10.25 -0.10 -9.59
C LYS A 103 9.30 -0.57 -8.48
N VAL A 104 9.77 -0.88 -7.28
CA VAL A 104 8.88 -1.23 -6.16
C VAL A 104 9.28 -0.45 -4.93
N SER A 105 8.29 0.07 -4.22
CA SER A 105 8.47 0.74 -2.93
C SER A 105 7.67 -0.01 -1.87
N ILE A 106 8.24 -0.11 -0.67
CA ILE A 106 7.56 -0.62 0.51
C ILE A 106 6.85 0.46 1.33
N HIS A 107 6.94 1.73 0.90
CA HIS A 107 6.37 2.88 1.60
C HIS A 107 5.00 3.23 1.00
N LEU A 108 3.93 2.67 1.59
CA LEU A 108 2.56 2.79 1.10
C LEU A 108 1.58 3.41 2.12
N PRO A 109 1.90 4.56 2.75
CA PRO A 109 1.12 5.06 3.88
C PRO A 109 -0.33 5.43 3.56
N VAL A 110 -0.66 5.88 2.34
CA VAL A 110 -2.05 6.19 1.98
C VAL A 110 -2.88 4.91 1.88
N SER A 111 -2.35 3.90 1.19
CA SER A 111 -2.98 2.58 1.08
C SER A 111 -3.22 1.97 2.47
N ARG A 112 -2.23 2.05 3.36
CA ARG A 112 -2.31 1.48 4.71
C ARG A 112 -3.20 2.25 5.66
N LEU A 113 -3.27 3.58 5.51
CA LEU A 113 -4.26 4.39 6.23
C LEU A 113 -5.68 3.97 5.81
N LEU A 114 -5.94 3.84 4.51
CA LEU A 114 -7.24 3.42 4.01
C LEU A 114 -7.62 2.03 4.53
N ALA A 115 -6.68 1.07 4.55
CA ALA A 115 -6.91 -0.25 5.15
C ALA A 115 -7.32 -0.17 6.64
N GLY A 116 -6.68 0.73 7.40
CA GLY A 116 -7.07 1.00 8.79
C GLY A 116 -8.47 1.59 8.92
N LEU A 117 -8.80 2.59 8.10
CA LEU A 117 -10.14 3.19 8.09
C LEU A 117 -11.21 2.18 7.64
N HIS A 118 -10.91 1.33 6.66
CA HIS A 118 -11.81 0.28 6.20
C HIS A 118 -12.14 -0.72 7.31
N ALA A 119 -11.12 -1.14 8.08
CA ALA A 119 -11.34 -1.99 9.25
C ALA A 119 -12.19 -1.29 10.32
N LEU A 120 -12.07 0.02 10.49
CA LEU A 120 -12.92 0.80 11.40
C LEU A 120 -14.37 0.84 10.93
N LEU A 121 -14.65 1.02 9.64
CA LEU A 121 -16.01 1.00 9.09
C LEU A 121 -16.77 -0.29 9.45
N SER A 122 -16.06 -1.42 9.42
CA SER A 122 -16.60 -2.72 9.83
C SER A 122 -16.84 -2.80 11.35
N LYS A 123 -15.90 -2.29 12.16
CA LYS A 123 -15.99 -2.33 13.63
C LYS A 123 -17.04 -1.41 14.22
N THR A 124 -17.30 -0.26 13.60
CA THR A 124 -18.27 0.74 14.05
C THR A 124 -19.65 0.56 13.43
N GLU A 125 -19.82 -0.47 12.58
CA GLU A 125 -21.04 -0.76 11.83
C GLU A 125 -21.50 0.38 10.91
N VAL A 126 -20.63 1.37 10.65
CA VAL A 126 -20.94 2.52 9.77
C VAL A 126 -21.29 2.05 8.37
N ALA A 127 -20.61 1.02 7.86
CA ALA A 127 -20.92 0.45 6.55
C ALA A 127 -22.31 -0.16 6.46
N TYR A 128 -22.88 -0.59 7.59
CA TYR A 128 -24.25 -1.11 7.66
C TYR A 128 -25.28 0.00 7.90
N LYS A 129 -24.96 0.99 8.75
CA LYS A 129 -25.87 2.08 9.11
C LYS A 129 -26.04 3.14 8.01
N PHE A 130 -24.96 3.43 7.27
CA PHE A 130 -24.90 4.50 6.27
C PHE A 130 -24.24 4.05 4.96
N PRO A 131 -24.67 2.93 4.35
CA PRO A 131 -24.06 2.40 3.13
C PRO A 131 -24.08 3.42 1.98
N GLU A 132 -25.12 4.25 1.89
CA GLU A 132 -25.28 5.28 0.86
C GLU A 132 -24.28 6.44 0.97
N GLN A 133 -23.65 6.61 2.13
CA GLN A 133 -22.64 7.65 2.34
C GLN A 133 -21.23 7.17 2.03
N LEU A 134 -21.02 5.87 1.77
CA LEU A 134 -19.72 5.32 1.44
C LEU A 134 -19.52 5.24 -0.07
N PRO A 135 -18.32 5.56 -0.58
CA PRO A 135 -18.01 5.51 -2.01
C PRO A 135 -17.75 4.07 -2.47
N MET A 136 -18.64 3.13 -2.15
CA MET A 136 -18.45 1.70 -2.43
C MET A 136 -18.36 1.39 -3.92
N SER A 137 -19.07 2.15 -4.77
CA SER A 137 -19.00 2.04 -6.23
C SER A 137 -17.68 2.53 -6.83
N GLU A 138 -16.92 3.35 -6.10
CA GLU A 138 -15.61 3.87 -6.53
C GLU A 138 -14.47 2.94 -6.11
N LEU A 139 -14.74 2.00 -5.18
CA LEU A 139 -13.77 1.01 -4.78
C LEU A 139 -13.54 0.03 -5.92
N SER A 140 -12.28 -0.10 -6.30
CA SER A 140 -11.85 -1.07 -7.28
C SER A 140 -10.93 -2.09 -6.60
N PRO A 141 -11.22 -3.40 -6.70
CA PRO A 141 -10.33 -4.44 -6.19
C PRO A 141 -8.89 -4.27 -6.66
N HIS A 142 -8.68 -4.00 -7.96
CA HIS A 142 -7.33 -3.81 -8.50
C HIS A 142 -6.60 -2.64 -7.82
N MET A 143 -7.28 -1.52 -7.57
CA MET A 143 -6.65 -0.36 -6.92
C MET A 143 -6.28 -0.64 -5.46
N LEU A 144 -7.09 -1.44 -4.75
CA LEU A 144 -6.80 -1.78 -3.36
C LEU A 144 -5.64 -2.77 -3.26
N ILE A 145 -5.59 -3.78 -4.13
CA ILE A 145 -4.64 -4.89 -4.01
C ILE A 145 -3.28 -4.61 -4.63
N GLU A 146 -3.20 -3.77 -5.67
CA GLU A 146 -2.01 -3.67 -6.53
C GLU A 146 -0.72 -3.36 -5.74
N HIS A 147 -0.73 -2.29 -4.98
CA HIS A 147 0.41 -1.85 -4.18
C HIS A 147 0.80 -2.83 -3.05
N PRO A 148 -0.14 -3.26 -2.18
CA PRO A 148 0.12 -4.30 -1.20
C PRO A 148 0.68 -5.58 -1.82
N LEU A 149 0.14 -6.02 -2.96
CA LEU A 149 0.57 -7.24 -3.64
C LEU A 149 2.02 -7.10 -4.13
N ARG A 150 2.39 -5.96 -4.72
CA ARG A 150 3.78 -5.69 -5.13
C ARG A 150 4.76 -5.78 -3.95
N CYS A 151 4.39 -5.27 -2.77
CA CYS A 151 5.22 -5.39 -1.56
C CYS A 151 5.42 -6.85 -1.14
N LEU A 152 4.35 -7.65 -1.12
CA LEU A 152 4.45 -9.07 -0.76
C LEU A 152 5.24 -9.88 -1.79
N VAL A 153 5.05 -9.61 -3.08
CA VAL A 153 5.82 -10.26 -4.14
C VAL A 153 7.30 -9.88 -4.03
N LEU A 154 7.63 -8.61 -3.76
CA LEU A 154 9.02 -8.19 -3.49
C LEU A 154 9.60 -8.99 -2.31
N CYS A 155 8.87 -9.07 -1.20
CA CYS A 155 9.29 -9.85 -0.04
C CYS A 155 9.55 -11.31 -0.42
N ALA A 156 8.61 -11.96 -1.12
CA ALA A 156 8.76 -13.34 -1.55
C ALA A 156 9.99 -13.55 -2.45
N GLN A 157 10.22 -12.64 -3.41
CA GLN A 157 11.38 -12.71 -4.31
C GLN A 157 12.71 -12.48 -3.58
N VAL A 158 12.76 -11.58 -2.58
CA VAL A 158 13.94 -11.36 -1.74
C VAL A 158 14.28 -12.62 -0.95
N HIS A 159 13.28 -13.26 -0.32
CA HIS A 159 13.47 -14.53 0.40
C HIS A 159 13.88 -15.67 -0.52
N ALA A 160 13.42 -15.67 -1.77
CA ALA A 160 13.86 -16.60 -2.82
C ALA A 160 15.30 -16.32 -3.33
N GLY A 161 15.96 -15.27 -2.83
CA GLY A 161 17.32 -14.90 -3.20
C GLY A 161 17.44 -14.20 -4.56
N MET A 162 16.33 -13.80 -5.18
CA MET A 162 16.34 -13.15 -6.50
C MET A 162 17.00 -11.77 -6.48
N TRP A 163 17.06 -11.13 -5.32
CA TRP A 163 17.50 -9.74 -5.11
C TRP A 163 18.83 -9.61 -4.36
N ARG A 164 19.64 -10.67 -4.26
CA ARG A 164 20.93 -10.66 -3.52
C ARG A 164 21.93 -9.59 -3.99
N ARG A 165 21.75 -9.05 -5.21
CA ARG A 165 22.62 -8.03 -5.80
C ARG A 165 22.27 -6.59 -5.39
N ASN A 166 21.13 -6.39 -4.73
CA ASN A 166 20.64 -5.08 -4.31
C ASN A 166 21.23 -4.58 -2.98
N GLY A 167 22.17 -5.33 -2.38
CA GLY A 167 22.84 -4.93 -1.14
C GLY A 167 22.02 -5.19 0.13
N PHE A 168 22.61 -4.85 1.28
CA PHE A 168 22.01 -4.99 2.60
C PHE A 168 20.90 -3.99 2.87
N SER A 169 20.93 -2.81 2.24
CA SER A 169 19.88 -1.78 2.34
C SER A 169 18.49 -2.39 2.08
N LEU A 170 18.32 -3.14 0.98
CA LEU A 170 17.06 -3.85 0.71
C LEU A 170 16.75 -4.91 1.78
N VAL A 171 17.73 -5.69 2.20
CA VAL A 171 17.53 -6.72 3.25
C VAL A 171 17.03 -6.08 4.54
N ASN A 172 17.59 -4.93 4.93
CA ASN A 172 17.19 -4.17 6.11
C ASN A 172 15.77 -3.61 5.97
N GLN A 173 15.42 -3.06 4.80
CA GLN A 173 14.07 -2.59 4.52
C GLN A 173 13.02 -3.72 4.69
N ILE A 174 13.29 -4.91 4.14
CA ILE A 174 12.41 -6.08 4.29
C ILE A 174 12.36 -6.59 5.72
N TYR A 175 13.48 -6.53 6.45
CA TYR A 175 13.51 -6.85 7.87
C TYR A 175 12.62 -5.92 8.68
N TYR A 176 12.73 -4.59 8.50
CA TYR A 176 11.91 -3.62 9.24
C TYR A 176 10.43 -3.69 8.86
N TYR A 177 10.11 -3.96 7.59
CA TYR A 177 8.73 -4.19 7.14
C TYR A 177 8.02 -5.29 7.95
N HIS A 178 8.72 -6.36 8.31
CA HIS A 178 8.20 -7.46 9.15
C HIS A 178 8.43 -7.27 10.66
N ASN A 179 9.29 -6.32 11.05
CA ASN A 179 9.68 -6.11 12.44
C ASN A 179 8.50 -5.61 13.27
N VAL A 180 8.43 -6.02 14.54
CA VAL A 180 7.37 -5.63 15.50
C VAL A 180 7.11 -4.13 15.57
N LYS A 181 8.13 -3.29 15.35
CA LYS A 181 7.99 -1.82 15.36
C LYS A 181 7.11 -1.28 14.24
N CYS A 182 7.12 -1.93 13.07
CA CYS A 182 6.43 -1.43 11.88
C CYS A 182 5.32 -2.36 11.39
N ARG A 183 5.40 -3.67 11.73
CA ARG A 183 4.54 -4.73 11.19
C ARG A 183 3.06 -4.38 11.21
N ARG A 184 2.56 -3.86 12.34
CA ARG A 184 1.15 -3.52 12.55
C ARG A 184 0.66 -2.45 11.58
N GLU A 185 1.50 -1.45 11.28
CA GLU A 185 1.15 -0.35 10.37
C GLU A 185 1.61 -0.58 8.93
N MET A 186 2.37 -1.65 8.66
CA MET A 186 2.88 -2.00 7.34
C MET A 186 2.29 -3.34 6.87
N PHE A 187 2.98 -4.44 7.15
CA PHE A 187 2.61 -5.77 6.67
C PHE A 187 1.16 -6.15 6.99
N ASP A 188 0.72 -5.94 8.23
CA ASP A 188 -0.65 -6.32 8.62
C ASP A 188 -1.70 -5.48 7.86
N LYS A 189 -1.43 -4.20 7.58
CA LYS A 189 -2.32 -3.33 6.79
C LYS A 189 -2.34 -3.74 5.31
N ASP A 190 -1.20 -4.16 4.76
CA ASP A 190 -1.12 -4.68 3.40
C ASP A 190 -1.98 -5.96 3.27
N ILE A 191 -1.93 -6.86 4.26
CA ILE A 191 -2.79 -8.05 4.30
C ILE A 191 -4.27 -7.68 4.39
N VAL A 192 -4.64 -6.74 5.27
CA VAL A 192 -6.03 -6.27 5.38
C VAL A 192 -6.54 -5.72 4.04
N MET A 193 -5.69 -4.98 3.33
CA MET A 193 -6.08 -4.40 2.04
C MET A 193 -6.27 -5.48 0.96
N LEU A 194 -5.41 -6.49 0.92
CA LEU A 194 -5.58 -7.65 0.04
C LEU A 194 -6.88 -8.41 0.34
N GLN A 195 -7.16 -8.67 1.62
CA GLN A 195 -8.39 -9.32 2.05
C GLN A 195 -9.63 -8.49 1.66
N THR A 196 -9.55 -7.17 1.82
CA THR A 196 -10.63 -6.25 1.41
C THR A 196 -10.91 -6.37 -0.07
N GLY A 197 -9.89 -6.23 -0.92
CA GLY A 197 -10.07 -6.32 -2.38
C GLY A 197 -10.56 -7.69 -2.86
N VAL A 198 -10.18 -8.79 -2.21
CA VAL A 198 -10.66 -10.15 -2.54
C VAL A 198 -12.10 -10.40 -2.09
N SER A 199 -12.57 -9.72 -1.05
CA SER A 199 -13.92 -9.90 -0.50
C SER A 199 -15.01 -9.15 -1.27
N MET A 200 -14.63 -8.29 -2.23
CA MET A 200 -15.53 -7.45 -3.02
C MET A 200 -16.12 -8.17 -4.24
#